data_AF-A0A093EKM7-F1
#
_entry.id   AF-A0A093EKM7-F1
#
_cell.length_a   1.000
_cell.length_b   1.000
_cell.length_c   1.000
_cell.angle_alpha   90.00
_cell.angle_beta   90.00
_cell.angle_gamma   90.00
#
_symmetry.space_group_name_H-M   'P 1'
#
loop_
_entity.id
_entity.type
_entity.pdbx_description
1 polymer ?
#
loop_
_entity_poly.entity_id
_entity_poly.type
_entity_poly.pdbx_seq_one_letter_code
_entity_poly.pdbx_strand_id
1 'polypeptide(L)'
;YLVDTLAEDPEVLQIDAETYYEKLLKKSSSTPDVFLITGGEEVKLEDSCVCFVPLFRNNPTCKMLLLTDPKDKETVLAIYLNQCWWPVEEVVKTADPSRDGLISVQTFGERIVLFVLNYIIFGMLEESSANDAFFLPHSATEYAKILWRNGEAVAFYSVKMKGKVILETHFHWFLI
;
A
#
# COMPACT_ATOMS: atom_id res chain seq x y z
N TYR A 1 -2.15 6.35 14.97
CA TYR A 1 -0.80 5.78 14.87
C TYR A 1 -0.42 5.71 13.41
N LEU A 2 0.50 6.51 12.91
CA LEU A 2 0.82 6.52 11.47
C LEU A 2 1.70 5.32 11.07
N VAL A 3 1.65 4.94 9.80
CA VAL A 3 2.18 3.66 9.28
C VAL A 3 3.69 3.51 9.48
N ASP A 4 4.42 4.62 9.54
CA ASP A 4 5.86 4.63 9.79
C ASP A 4 6.24 4.40 11.27
N THR A 5 5.27 4.45 12.19
CA THR A 5 5.45 4.05 13.59
C THR A 5 5.15 2.58 13.87
N LEU A 6 4.76 1.82 12.82
CA LEU A 6 4.59 0.37 12.93
C LEU A 6 5.95 -0.27 13.19
N ALA A 7 6.24 -0.50 14.47
CA ALA A 7 7.35 -1.33 14.93
C ALA A 7 7.01 -2.84 14.90
N GLU A 8 5.82 -3.19 14.41
CA GLU A 8 5.32 -4.57 14.40
C GLU A 8 6.02 -5.42 13.35
N ASP A 9 6.27 -6.67 13.71
CA ASP A 9 6.82 -7.70 12.84
C ASP A 9 5.87 -7.91 11.63
N PRO A 10 6.38 -7.92 10.38
CA PRO A 10 5.60 -8.26 9.20
C PRO A 10 4.74 -9.53 9.35
N GLU A 11 5.22 -10.51 10.10
CA GLU A 11 4.48 -11.75 10.37
C GLU A 11 3.23 -11.50 11.22
N VAL A 12 3.31 -10.60 12.21
CA VAL A 12 2.17 -10.25 13.06
C VAL A 12 1.09 -9.54 12.24
N LEU A 13 1.48 -8.56 11.42
CA LEU A 13 0.56 -7.85 10.53
C LEU A 13 -0.13 -8.81 9.55
N GLN A 14 0.60 -9.79 9.02
CA GLN A 14 0.06 -10.82 8.14
C GLN A 14 -0.98 -11.69 8.87
N ILE A 15 -0.65 -12.21 10.05
CA ILE A 15 -1.53 -13.07 10.86
C ILE A 15 -2.82 -12.32 11.23
N ASP A 16 -2.71 -11.05 11.60
CA ASP A 16 -3.87 -10.22 11.95
C ASP A 16 -4.79 -10.00 10.74
N ALA A 17 -4.23 -9.73 9.57
CA ALA A 17 -4.99 -9.57 8.33
C ALA A 17 -5.69 -10.89 7.91
N GLU A 18 -5.01 -12.02 8.00
CA GLU A 18 -5.58 -13.35 7.71
C GLU A 18 -6.71 -13.69 8.69
N THR A 19 -6.49 -13.45 9.99
CA THR A 19 -7.50 -13.66 11.03
C THR A 19 -8.73 -12.79 10.80
N TYR A 20 -8.54 -11.53 10.40
CA TYR A 20 -9.65 -10.64 10.04
C TYR A 20 -10.41 -11.16 8.82
N TYR A 21 -9.71 -11.53 7.75
CA TYR A 21 -10.33 -12.03 6.52
C TYR A 21 -11.12 -13.33 6.76
N GLU A 22 -10.60 -14.25 7.58
CA GLU A 22 -11.36 -15.45 7.97
C GLU A 22 -12.65 -15.12 8.72
N LYS A 23 -12.63 -14.13 9.62
CA LYS A 23 -13.83 -13.68 10.32
C LYS A 23 -14.83 -13.09 9.34
N LEU A 24 -14.37 -12.32 8.35
CA LEU A 24 -15.18 -11.75 7.30
C LEU A 24 -15.90 -12.84 6.49
N LEU A 25 -15.19 -13.88 6.07
CA LEU A 25 -15.76 -15.02 5.35
C LEU A 25 -16.84 -15.77 6.16
N LYS A 26 -16.63 -15.90 7.48
CA LYS A 26 -17.57 -16.57 8.40
C LYS A 26 -18.80 -15.70 8.71
N LYS A 27 -18.71 -14.38 8.56
CA LYS A 27 -19.75 -13.40 8.90
C LYS A 27 -20.85 -13.23 7.83
N SER A 28 -20.87 -14.02 6.77
CA SER A 28 -21.79 -13.91 5.61
C SER A 28 -23.30 -13.94 5.93
N SER A 29 -23.70 -14.16 7.19
CA SER A 29 -25.09 -14.09 7.68
C SER A 29 -25.40 -12.94 8.66
N SER A 30 -24.42 -12.09 8.99
CA SER A 30 -24.54 -10.97 9.94
C SER A 30 -24.53 -9.60 9.24
N THR A 31 -24.93 -8.53 9.94
CA THR A 31 -24.81 -7.15 9.41
C THR A 31 -23.35 -6.84 9.09
N PRO A 32 -23.00 -6.50 7.84
CA PRO A 32 -21.62 -6.24 7.46
C PRO A 32 -21.08 -5.03 8.20
N ASP A 33 -19.82 -5.13 8.64
CA ASP A 33 -19.07 -3.99 9.17
C ASP A 33 -18.93 -2.93 8.05
N VAL A 34 -18.82 -1.65 8.41
CA VAL A 34 -18.81 -0.55 7.44
C VAL A 34 -17.52 0.24 7.56
N PHE A 35 -16.97 0.65 6.42
CA PHE A 35 -15.84 1.57 6.32
C PHE A 35 -16.31 2.92 5.76
N LEU A 36 -15.90 4.01 6.40
CA LEU A 36 -16.22 5.37 5.97
C LEU A 36 -15.10 5.89 5.10
N ILE A 37 -15.41 6.22 3.84
CA ILE A 37 -14.46 6.87 2.94
C ILE A 37 -14.41 8.37 3.26
N THR A 38 -13.27 8.99 2.97
CA THR A 38 -13.09 10.43 2.91
C THR A 38 -14.15 11.06 1.98
N GLY A 39 -15.18 11.68 2.56
CA GLY A 39 -16.36 12.17 1.82
C GLY A 39 -17.70 11.73 2.42
N GLY A 40 -17.69 10.80 3.37
CA GLY A 40 -18.87 10.36 4.12
C GLY A 40 -19.66 9.24 3.45
N GLU A 41 -19.16 8.66 2.37
CA GLU A 41 -19.73 7.45 1.78
C GLU A 41 -19.35 6.22 2.60
N GLU A 42 -20.32 5.34 2.80
CA GLU A 42 -20.18 4.09 3.55
C GLU A 42 -19.98 2.92 2.59
N VAL A 43 -18.89 2.18 2.80
CA VAL A 43 -18.59 0.94 2.08
C VAL A 43 -18.81 -0.24 3.01
N LYS A 44 -19.64 -1.18 2.56
CA LYS A 44 -19.83 -2.45 3.26
C LYS A 44 -18.57 -3.30 3.12
N LEU A 45 -18.06 -3.76 4.24
CA LEU A 45 -16.95 -4.70 4.29
C LEU A 45 -17.51 -6.08 4.00
N GLU A 46 -17.35 -6.50 2.74
CA GLU A 46 -17.73 -7.81 2.23
C GLU A 46 -16.51 -8.48 1.61
N ASP A 47 -16.49 -9.81 1.58
CA ASP A 47 -15.37 -10.60 1.03
C ASP A 47 -15.11 -10.25 -0.44
N SER A 48 -16.15 -9.91 -1.20
CA SER A 48 -16.05 -9.49 -2.60
C SER A 48 -15.29 -8.18 -2.82
N CYS A 49 -15.11 -7.37 -1.78
CA CYS A 49 -14.43 -6.07 -1.83
C CYS A 49 -13.04 -6.10 -1.20
N VAL A 50 -12.58 -7.26 -0.77
CA VAL A 50 -11.32 -7.41 -0.04
C VAL A 50 -10.41 -8.39 -0.77
N CYS A 51 -9.14 -8.03 -0.97
CA CYS A 51 -8.20 -8.89 -1.66
C CYS A 51 -6.79 -8.82 -1.05
N PHE A 52 -6.05 -9.93 -1.15
CA PHE A 52 -4.64 -9.98 -0.75
C PHE A 52 -3.73 -9.70 -1.94
N VAL A 53 -2.79 -8.76 -1.78
CA VAL A 53 -1.78 -8.43 -2.79
C VAL A 53 -0.38 -8.56 -2.18
N PRO A 54 0.59 -9.19 -2.86
CA PRO A 54 1.97 -9.27 -2.34
C PRO A 54 2.58 -7.88 -2.13
N LEU A 55 3.18 -7.65 -0.96
CA LEU A 55 3.92 -6.41 -0.68
C LEU A 55 5.19 -6.31 -1.53
N PHE A 56 5.81 -7.46 -1.84
CA PHE A 56 7.02 -7.52 -2.65
C PHE A 56 6.83 -8.46 -3.83
N ARG A 57 7.25 -8.04 -5.03
CA ARG A 57 7.14 -8.88 -6.24
C ARG A 57 7.93 -10.19 -6.17
N ASN A 58 9.00 -10.22 -5.37
CA ASN A 58 9.89 -11.38 -5.23
C ASN A 58 9.64 -12.20 -3.96
N ASN A 59 8.65 -11.81 -3.15
CA ASN A 59 8.29 -12.53 -1.94
C ASN A 59 6.75 -12.62 -1.85
N PRO A 60 6.15 -13.74 -2.26
CA PRO A 60 4.70 -13.92 -2.24
C PRO A 60 4.13 -14.18 -0.84
N THR A 61 4.99 -14.34 0.18
CA THR A 61 4.57 -14.67 1.56
C THR A 61 4.06 -13.43 2.30
N CYS A 62 4.69 -12.27 2.07
CA CYS A 62 4.26 -11.02 2.69
C CYS A 62 3.19 -10.35 1.82
N LYS A 63 1.95 -10.28 2.31
CA LYS A 63 0.79 -9.77 1.58
C LYS A 63 0.07 -8.68 2.37
N MET A 64 -0.48 -7.73 1.63
CA MET A 64 -1.33 -6.67 2.16
C MET A 64 -2.78 -7.00 1.86
N LEU A 65 -3.66 -6.81 2.84
CA LEU A 65 -5.10 -6.91 2.66
C LEU A 65 -5.64 -5.54 2.27
N LEU A 66 -6.21 -5.46 1.07
CA LEU A 66 -6.73 -4.22 0.47
C LEU A 66 -8.25 -4.25 0.47
N LEU A 67 -8.86 -3.07 0.63
CA LEU A 67 -10.28 -2.83 0.42
C LEU A 67 -10.45 -2.07 -0.90
N THR A 68 -11.26 -2.59 -1.81
CA THR A 68 -11.57 -1.96 -3.10
C THR A 68 -12.98 -1.39 -3.14
N ASP A 69 -13.21 -0.42 -4.03
CA ASP A 69 -14.54 0.13 -4.24
C ASP A 69 -15.48 -0.95 -4.81
N PRO A 70 -16.65 -1.19 -4.19
CA PRO A 70 -17.64 -2.13 -4.72
C PRO A 70 -18.08 -1.82 -6.16
N LYS A 71 -18.09 -0.53 -6.55
CA LYS A 71 -18.48 -0.04 -7.88
C LYS A 71 -17.33 -0.09 -8.88
N ASP A 72 -16.10 0.08 -8.39
CA ASP A 72 -14.88 0.05 -9.18
C ASP A 72 -13.79 -0.78 -8.48
N LYS A 73 -13.66 -2.04 -8.89
CA LYS A 73 -12.75 -2.99 -8.26
C LYS A 73 -11.27 -2.65 -8.47
N GLU A 74 -10.96 -1.72 -9.36
CA GLU A 74 -9.61 -1.21 -9.59
C GLU A 74 -9.24 -0.09 -8.61
N THR A 75 -10.23 0.59 -8.02
CA THR A 75 -9.98 1.62 -7.01
C THR A 75 -9.77 0.99 -5.64
N VAL A 76 -8.58 1.17 -5.07
CA VAL A 76 -8.27 0.78 -3.68
C VAL A 76 -8.56 1.93 -2.73
N LEU A 77 -9.38 1.67 -1.72
CA LEU A 77 -9.84 2.66 -0.76
C LEU A 77 -9.02 2.65 0.54
N ALA A 78 -8.63 1.45 1.00
CA ALA A 78 -7.97 1.29 2.29
C ALA A 78 -7.10 0.04 2.35
N ILE A 79 -6.21 0.01 3.34
CA ILE A 79 -5.32 -1.10 3.66
C ILE A 79 -5.54 -1.53 5.11
N TYR A 80 -5.62 -2.82 5.36
CA TYR A 80 -5.74 -3.33 6.72
C TYR A 80 -4.36 -3.38 7.39
N LEU A 81 -4.17 -2.59 8.44
CA LEU A 81 -2.93 -2.47 9.20
C LEU A 81 -3.26 -2.33 10.68
N ASN A 82 -2.55 -3.09 11.53
CA ASN A 82 -2.70 -3.06 12.99
C ASN A 82 -4.18 -3.08 13.43
N GLN A 83 -4.88 -4.12 12.97
CA GLN A 83 -6.28 -4.41 13.28
C GLN A 83 -7.33 -3.39 12.82
N CYS A 84 -6.93 -2.38 12.03
CA CYS A 84 -7.80 -1.33 11.52
C CYS A 84 -7.67 -1.15 10.00
N TRP A 85 -8.72 -0.63 9.37
CA TRP A 85 -8.66 -0.16 7.98
C TRP A 85 -8.12 1.26 7.92
N TRP A 86 -7.07 1.46 7.14
CA TRP A 86 -6.41 2.74 6.93
C TRP A 86 -6.70 3.27 5.54
N PRO A 87 -7.30 4.47 5.39
CA PRO A 87 -7.41 5.13 4.10
C PRO A 87 -6.05 5.27 3.42
N VAL A 88 -6.00 5.12 2.10
CA VAL A 88 -4.76 5.23 1.31
C VAL A 88 -4.03 6.55 1.60
N GLU A 89 -4.78 7.65 1.77
CA GLU A 89 -4.25 9.00 2.03
C GLU A 89 -3.62 9.12 3.41
N GLU A 90 -4.04 8.31 4.39
CA GLU A 90 -3.45 8.31 5.72
C GLU A 90 -2.21 7.40 5.80
N VAL A 91 -2.14 6.37 4.96
CA VAL A 91 -0.97 5.48 4.91
C VAL A 91 0.28 6.22 4.45
N VAL A 92 0.15 7.19 3.54
CA VAL A 92 1.30 7.95 3.01
C VAL A 92 1.79 9.07 3.94
N LYS A 93 1.17 9.25 5.11
CA LYS A 93 1.58 10.25 6.11
C LYS A 93 2.48 9.64 7.17
N THR A 94 3.38 10.47 7.73
CA THR A 94 4.30 10.09 8.81
C THR A 94 3.93 10.75 10.13
N ALA A 95 4.24 10.06 11.24
CA ALA A 95 4.12 10.63 12.59
C ALA A 95 4.99 11.87 12.84
N ASP A 96 6.02 12.10 12.02
CA ASP A 96 6.82 13.32 12.06
C ASP A 96 6.29 14.33 11.01
N PRO A 97 5.47 15.32 11.40
CA PRO A 97 4.94 16.32 10.46
C PRO A 97 6.02 17.24 9.88
N SER A 98 7.23 17.23 10.46
CA SER A 98 8.38 18.00 9.96
C SER A 98 9.25 17.23 8.97
N ARG A 99 8.94 15.94 8.73
CA ARG A 99 9.69 15.09 7.82
C ARG A 99 9.61 15.64 6.40
N ASP A 100 10.77 15.94 5.84
CA ASP A 100 10.91 16.55 4.53
C ASP A 100 12.15 16.02 3.80
N GLY A 101 12.13 16.08 2.48
CA GLY A 101 13.25 15.73 1.62
C GLY A 101 13.27 14.27 1.19
N LEU A 102 14.30 13.91 0.44
CA LEU A 102 14.45 12.61 -0.19
C LEU A 102 15.17 11.63 0.75
N ILE A 103 14.42 10.74 1.39
CA ILE A 103 14.91 9.86 2.47
C ILE A 103 14.91 8.40 2.00
N SER A 104 15.97 7.66 2.36
CA SER A 104 16.07 6.23 2.03
C SER A 104 15.02 5.41 2.78
N VAL A 105 14.45 4.42 2.12
CA VAL A 105 13.55 3.44 2.75
C VAL A 105 14.38 2.47 3.59
N GLN A 106 14.14 2.43 4.89
CA GLN A 106 14.88 1.64 5.88
C GLN A 106 13.98 0.74 6.72
N THR A 107 12.74 1.16 6.98
CA THR A 107 11.79 0.48 7.85
C THR A 107 10.74 -0.28 7.06
N PHE A 108 10.05 -1.22 7.72
CA PHE A 108 8.93 -1.92 7.12
C PHE A 108 7.74 -1.00 6.85
N GLY A 109 7.45 -0.06 7.77
CA GLY A 109 6.44 0.99 7.54
C GLY A 109 6.71 1.79 6.27
N GLU A 110 7.96 2.22 6.02
CA GLU A 110 8.32 2.90 4.77
C GLU A 110 8.22 2.00 3.53
N ARG A 111 8.38 0.67 3.67
CA ARG A 111 8.12 -0.28 2.58
C ARG A 111 6.62 -0.34 2.25
N ILE A 112 5.74 -0.25 3.26
CA ILE A 112 4.30 -0.13 3.05
C ILE A 112 3.98 1.19 2.35
N VAL A 113 4.52 2.32 2.81
CA VAL A 113 4.33 3.63 2.16
C VAL A 113 4.78 3.60 0.70
N LEU A 114 5.95 3.00 0.42
CA LEU A 114 6.46 2.82 -0.93
C LEU A 114 5.53 1.95 -1.78
N PHE A 115 4.97 0.87 -1.22
CA PHE A 115 3.99 0.03 -1.89
C PHE A 115 2.73 0.83 -2.25
N VAL A 116 2.20 1.62 -1.32
CA VAL A 116 1.02 2.46 -1.57
C VAL A 116 1.28 3.46 -2.69
N LEU A 117 2.41 4.16 -2.64
CA LEU A 117 2.79 5.07 -3.72
C LEU A 117 2.91 4.31 -5.04
N ASN A 118 3.83 3.35 -5.15
CA ASN A 118 4.15 2.71 -6.43
C ASN A 118 3.02 1.86 -7.00
N TYR A 119 2.34 1.05 -6.18
CA TYR A 119 1.37 0.06 -6.64
C TYR A 119 -0.05 0.64 -6.69
N ILE A 120 -0.48 1.37 -5.65
CA ILE A 120 -1.86 1.84 -5.55
C ILE A 120 -2.02 3.18 -6.25
N ILE A 121 -1.30 4.21 -5.80
CA ILE A 121 -1.47 5.57 -6.29
C ILE A 121 -0.96 5.69 -7.73
N PHE A 122 0.26 5.24 -8.02
CA PHE A 122 0.78 5.31 -9.39
C PHE A 122 0.32 4.12 -10.24
N GLY A 123 0.43 2.90 -9.70
CA GLY A 123 0.21 1.67 -10.47
C GLY A 123 -1.22 1.42 -10.91
N MET A 124 -2.23 1.81 -10.11
CA MET A 124 -3.64 1.54 -10.41
C MET A 124 -4.35 2.77 -11.02
N LEU A 125 -3.88 4.00 -10.76
CA LEU A 125 -4.54 5.22 -11.29
C LEU A 125 -4.01 5.68 -12.66
N GLU A 126 -2.75 5.43 -13.02
CA GLU A 126 -2.16 5.99 -14.26
C GLU A 126 -2.31 5.11 -15.52
N GLU A 127 -2.63 3.81 -15.40
CA GLU A 127 -2.60 2.86 -16.53
C GLU A 127 -3.96 2.37 -17.06
N SER A 128 -5.07 3.06 -16.75
CA SER A 128 -6.37 2.79 -17.41
C SER A 128 -6.40 3.19 -18.90
N SER A 129 -5.28 3.70 -19.45
CA SER A 129 -5.10 3.94 -20.88
C SER A 129 -3.90 3.17 -21.46
N ALA A 130 -4.18 1.98 -22.00
CA ALA A 130 -3.42 1.32 -23.07
C ALA A 130 -1.99 0.82 -22.76
N ASN A 131 -1.85 -0.12 -21.82
CA ASN A 131 -1.02 -1.34 -21.91
C ASN A 131 -1.06 -2.04 -20.55
N ASP A 132 -1.19 -3.37 -20.54
CA ASP A 132 -1.31 -4.25 -19.35
C ASP A 132 -0.06 -4.29 -18.43
N ALA A 133 0.55 -3.14 -18.13
CA ALA A 133 1.87 -3.06 -17.50
C ALA A 133 1.84 -2.64 -16.03
N PHE A 134 0.89 -3.16 -15.24
CA PHE A 134 0.77 -2.87 -13.80
C PHE A 134 2.13 -2.70 -13.12
N PHE A 135 2.35 -1.55 -12.46
CA PHE A 135 3.57 -1.33 -11.68
C PHE A 135 3.69 -2.42 -10.62
N LEU A 136 4.56 -3.40 -10.85
CA LEU A 136 4.76 -4.46 -9.87
C LEU A 136 5.29 -3.88 -8.55
N PRO A 137 4.90 -4.46 -7.40
CA PRO A 137 5.45 -4.09 -6.10
C PRO A 137 6.98 -4.10 -6.09
N HIS A 138 7.61 -3.23 -5.32
CA HIS A 138 9.06 -3.20 -5.21
C HIS A 138 9.63 -4.52 -4.68
N SER A 139 10.82 -4.91 -5.14
CA SER A 139 11.52 -6.03 -4.51
C SER A 139 11.88 -5.70 -3.06
N ALA A 140 11.86 -6.69 -2.17
CA ALA A 140 12.35 -6.54 -0.79
C ALA A 140 13.83 -6.11 -0.74
N THR A 141 14.61 -6.43 -1.77
CA THR A 141 16.05 -6.17 -1.85
C THR A 141 16.42 -4.90 -2.63
N GLU A 142 15.45 -4.26 -3.29
CA GLU A 142 15.73 -3.08 -4.10
C GLU A 142 15.86 -1.84 -3.23
N TYR A 143 16.81 -0.99 -3.61
CA TYR A 143 17.00 0.30 -3.00
C TYR A 143 15.95 1.29 -3.51
N ALA A 144 15.34 2.01 -2.58
CA ALA A 144 14.40 3.07 -2.87
C ALA A 144 14.54 4.22 -1.88
N LYS A 145 14.10 5.40 -2.31
CA LYS A 145 13.91 6.59 -1.48
C LYS A 145 12.49 7.10 -1.65
N ILE A 146 11.97 7.73 -0.61
CA ILE A 146 10.68 8.43 -0.63
C ILE A 146 10.97 9.92 -0.50
N LEU A 147 10.35 10.73 -1.34
CA LEU A 147 10.32 12.18 -1.20
C LEU A 147 9.19 12.54 -0.24
N TRP A 148 9.56 13.09 0.91
CA TRP A 148 8.64 13.60 1.90
C TRP A 148 8.49 15.11 1.76
N ARG A 149 7.26 15.61 1.94
CA ARG A 149 6.97 17.04 2.06
C ARG A 149 5.96 17.26 3.16
N ASN A 150 6.31 18.08 4.15
CA ASN A 150 5.44 18.41 5.28
C ASN A 150 4.80 17.17 5.95
N GLY A 151 5.57 16.09 6.11
CA GLY A 151 5.06 14.85 6.71
C GLY A 151 4.23 13.95 5.80
N GLU A 152 4.19 14.20 4.50
CA GLU A 152 3.48 13.37 3.52
C GLU A 152 4.45 12.85 2.45
N ALA A 153 4.32 11.57 2.10
CA ALA A 153 5.09 10.95 1.03
C ALA A 153 4.47 11.34 -0.31
N VAL A 154 5.20 12.13 -1.11
CA VAL A 154 4.68 12.73 -2.35
C VAL A 154 5.35 12.20 -3.61
N ALA A 155 6.44 11.44 -3.49
CA ALA A 155 7.05 10.74 -4.62
C ALA A 155 7.98 9.65 -4.11
N PHE A 156 8.46 8.80 -5.02
CA PHE A 156 9.50 7.83 -4.72
C PHE A 156 10.54 7.76 -5.84
N TYR A 157 11.72 7.29 -5.47
CA TYR A 157 12.83 6.99 -6.37
C TYR A 157 13.25 5.55 -6.14
N SER A 158 13.47 4.79 -7.19
CA SER A 158 13.92 3.40 -7.08
C SER A 158 14.97 3.05 -8.13
N VAL A 159 15.86 2.13 -7.77
CA VAL A 159 16.82 1.55 -8.71
C VAL A 159 16.41 0.09 -8.95
N LYS A 160 15.95 -0.22 -10.17
CA LYS A 160 15.63 -1.59 -10.56
C LYS A 160 16.90 -2.30 -11.02
N MET A 161 17.26 -3.41 -10.39
CA MET A 161 18.38 -4.24 -10.87
C MET A 161 17.83 -5.28 -11.86
N LYS A 162 18.18 -5.17 -13.14
CA LYS A 162 17.96 -6.23 -14.14
C LYS A 162 19.25 -7.06 -14.32
N GLY A 163 19.34 -8.18 -13.60
CA GLY A 163 20.46 -9.14 -13.72
C GLY A 163 21.71 -8.75 -12.90
N LYS A 164 22.90 -9.19 -13.35
CA LYS A 164 24.21 -8.87 -12.72
C LYS A 164 24.78 -7.50 -13.12
N VAL A 165 24.04 -6.72 -13.90
CA VAL A 165 24.48 -5.42 -14.41
C VAL A 165 23.47 -4.37 -13.95
N ILE A 166 23.97 -3.32 -13.29
CA ILE A 166 23.19 -2.12 -13.01
C ILE A 166 23.08 -1.38 -14.35
N LEU A 167 21.99 -1.59 -15.09
CA LEU A 167 21.89 -1.03 -16.45
C LEU A 167 21.00 0.21 -16.56
N GLU A 168 20.08 0.49 -15.63
CA GLU A 168 19.16 1.62 -15.83
C GLU A 168 18.85 2.36 -14.53
N THR A 169 19.22 3.64 -14.51
CA THR A 169 18.67 4.62 -13.57
C THR A 169 17.39 5.16 -14.20
N HIS A 170 16.24 4.55 -13.91
CA HIS A 170 14.98 5.15 -14.31
C HIS A 170 14.66 6.33 -13.39
N PHE A 171 14.80 7.55 -13.91
CA PHE A 171 14.38 8.77 -13.25
C PHE A 171 12.88 8.92 -13.44
N HIS A 172 12.08 8.50 -12.46
CA HIS A 172 10.69 8.96 -12.37
C HIS A 172 10.67 10.19 -11.46
N TRP A 173 10.83 11.39 -12.07
CA TRP A 173 10.48 12.64 -11.41
C TRP A 173 9.01 12.89 -11.69
N PHE A 174 8.13 12.56 -10.74
CA PHE A 174 6.74 12.98 -10.82
C PHE A 174 6.41 13.64 -9.49
N LEU A 175 6.38 14.98 -9.51
CA LEU A 175 5.78 15.76 -8.44
C LEU A 175 4.28 15.45 -8.47
N ILE A 176 3.75 14.94 -7.36
CA ILE A 176 2.33 15.09 -7.02
C ILE A 176 2.10 16.56 -6.63
#